data_AF-A0A6S7JY26-F1
#
_entry.id   AF-A0A6S7JY26-F1
#
_cell.length_a   1.000
_cell.length_b   1.000
_cell.length_c   1.000
_cell.angle_alpha   90.00
_cell.angle_beta   90.00
_cell.angle_gamma   90.00
#
_symmetry.space_group_name_H-M   'P 1'
#
loop_
_entity.id
_entity.type
_entity.pdbx_description
1 polymer ?
#
loop_
_entity_poly.entity_id
_entity_poly.type
_entity_poly.pdbx_seq_one_letter_code
_entity_poly.pdbx_strand_id
1 'polypeptide(L)'
;PLADEEWIRNYQKAENERIQYEENLRKRFDGSLEISECLKLSYQYRCKCGNCSRDVLSNPNECLCCCEIDECGQALVSEQVLNDVGQDACLKCITEHPGFDPVCLQKWSLRMAADKYKTKNKARYHQMDSEDSFLRSVSYREFTRMVYGLLGNRRIPLPSCAYTMIRSIFPVAKKEDLTGFIDTD
;
A
#
# COMPACT_ATOMS: atom_id res chain seq x y z
N PRO A 1 -12.62 35.21 -7.50
CA PRO A 1 -13.97 34.61 -7.67
C PRO A 1 -14.53 34.22 -6.29
N LEU A 2 -15.66 34.81 -5.89
CA LEU A 2 -16.40 34.36 -4.72
C LEU A 2 -16.97 32.97 -5.04
N ALA A 3 -16.84 32.02 -4.11
CA ALA A 3 -17.41 30.69 -4.26
C ALA A 3 -18.94 30.78 -4.35
N ASP A 4 -19.52 30.21 -5.41
CA ASP A 4 -20.97 30.10 -5.55
C ASP A 4 -21.52 28.96 -4.65
N GLU A 5 -22.85 28.92 -4.49
CA GLU A 5 -23.51 27.94 -3.63
C GLU A 5 -23.33 26.48 -4.08
N GLU A 6 -23.08 26.27 -5.37
CA GLU A 6 -22.80 24.95 -5.92
C GLU A 6 -21.39 24.48 -5.55
N TRP A 7 -20.41 25.37 -5.68
CA TRP A 7 -19.03 25.13 -5.25
C TRP A 7 -18.97 24.81 -3.76
N ILE A 8 -19.69 25.56 -2.92
CA ILE A 8 -19.72 25.31 -1.46
C ILE A 8 -20.30 23.93 -1.15
N ARG A 9 -21.41 23.55 -1.80
CA ARG A 9 -22.02 22.21 -1.61
C ARG A 9 -21.09 21.10 -2.06
N ASN A 10 -20.45 21.23 -3.21
CA ASN A 10 -19.51 20.24 -3.73
C ASN A 10 -18.29 20.11 -2.82
N TYR A 11 -17.74 21.23 -2.33
CA TYR A 11 -16.64 21.24 -1.38
C TYR A 11 -17.01 20.53 -0.07
N GLN A 12 -18.17 20.87 0.52
CA GLN A 12 -18.66 20.24 1.74
C GLN A 12 -18.89 18.73 1.57
N LYS A 13 -19.44 18.32 0.42
CA LYS A 13 -19.64 16.90 0.09
C LYS A 13 -18.31 16.15 0.02
N ALA A 14 -17.34 16.66 -0.73
CA ALA A 14 -16.02 16.05 -0.87
C ALA A 14 -15.29 15.97 0.48
N GLU A 15 -15.40 17.01 1.31
CA GLU A 15 -14.80 17.03 2.65
C GLU A 15 -15.46 15.99 3.58
N ASN A 16 -16.78 15.86 3.55
CA ASN A 16 -17.49 14.85 4.33
C ASN A 16 -17.12 13.43 3.87
N GLU A 17 -16.98 13.19 2.57
CA GLU A 17 -16.52 11.91 2.01
C GLU A 17 -15.09 11.58 2.48
N ARG A 18 -14.19 12.57 2.48
CA ARG A 18 -12.81 12.43 2.99
C ARG A 18 -12.78 12.11 4.48
N ILE A 19 -13.52 12.85 5.30
CA ILE A 19 -13.62 12.62 6.75
C ILE A 19 -14.14 11.21 7.04
N GLN A 20 -15.23 10.80 6.36
CA GLN A 20 -15.79 9.46 6.50
C GLN A 20 -14.77 8.38 6.08
N TYR A 21 -14.04 8.61 5.01
CA TYR A 21 -13.00 7.68 4.54
C TYR A 21 -11.87 7.52 5.57
N GLU A 22 -11.33 8.62 6.11
CA GLU A 22 -10.30 8.59 7.15
C GLU A 22 -10.79 7.94 8.45
N GLU A 23 -12.02 8.22 8.87
CA GLU A 23 -12.63 7.60 10.05
C GLU A 23 -12.78 6.08 9.86
N ASN A 24 -13.18 5.64 8.67
CA ASN A 24 -13.27 4.23 8.33
C ASN A 24 -11.89 3.53 8.41
N LEU A 25 -10.82 4.19 7.97
CA LEU A 25 -9.47 3.65 8.10
C LEU A 25 -9.03 3.55 9.57
N ARG A 26 -9.36 4.56 10.38
CA ARG A 26 -9.08 4.55 11.83
C ARG A 26 -9.79 3.40 12.53
N LYS A 27 -11.10 3.23 12.29
CA LYS A 27 -11.90 2.12 12.84
C LYS A 27 -11.39 0.73 12.44
N ARG A 28 -10.80 0.61 11.24
CA ARG A 28 -10.12 -0.64 10.83
C ARG A 28 -8.81 -0.84 11.57
N PHE A 29 -8.05 0.22 11.76
CA PHE A 29 -6.74 0.16 12.41
C PHE A 29 -6.84 -0.16 13.90
N ASP A 30 -7.76 0.49 14.62
CA ASP A 30 -8.00 0.27 16.05
C ASP A 30 -8.79 -1.03 16.32
N GLY A 31 -9.55 -1.53 15.33
CA GLY A 31 -10.38 -2.72 15.46
C GLY A 31 -11.70 -2.48 16.19
N SER A 32 -12.13 -1.22 16.30
CA SER A 32 -13.34 -0.77 16.98
C SER A 32 -14.64 -1.00 16.20
N LEU A 33 -14.58 -1.61 15.01
CA LEU A 33 -15.76 -1.97 14.24
C LEU A 33 -16.58 -3.04 14.99
N GLU A 34 -17.81 -2.69 15.37
CA GLU A 34 -18.73 -3.67 15.97
C GLU A 34 -19.05 -4.78 14.97
N ILE A 35 -19.18 -6.02 15.46
CA ILE A 35 -19.55 -7.20 14.64
C ILE A 35 -20.86 -6.96 13.88
N SER A 36 -21.80 -6.22 14.50
CA SER A 36 -23.09 -5.82 13.96
C SER A 36 -22.98 -4.87 12.75
N GLU A 37 -22.06 -3.89 12.80
CA GLU A 37 -21.73 -2.99 11.69
C GLU A 37 -20.94 -3.71 10.59
N CYS A 38 -20.07 -4.65 10.97
CA CYS A 38 -19.38 -5.56 10.04
C CYS A 38 -20.36 -6.43 9.22
N LEU A 39 -21.45 -6.89 9.86
CA LEU A 39 -22.50 -7.74 9.26
C LEU A 39 -23.46 -6.96 8.35
N LYS A 40 -23.87 -5.74 8.72
CA LYS A 40 -24.79 -4.90 7.90
C LYS A 40 -24.16 -4.41 6.60
N LEU A 41 -22.82 -4.34 6.52
CA LEU A 41 -22.10 -4.00 5.29
C LEU A 41 -21.87 -5.23 4.38
N SER A 42 -22.20 -6.47 4.79
CA SER A 42 -21.78 -7.74 4.15
C SER A 42 -20.25 -7.92 4.05
N TYR A 43 -19.50 -7.31 4.97
CA TYR A 43 -18.15 -6.78 4.74
C TYR A 43 -17.28 -6.96 6.00
N GLN A 44 -17.18 -8.19 6.49
CA GLN A 44 -16.44 -8.51 7.69
C GLN A 44 -14.94 -8.27 7.44
N TYR A 45 -14.35 -7.25 8.08
CA TYR A 45 -12.93 -6.88 8.02
C TYR A 45 -12.35 -6.85 6.59
N ARG A 46 -12.43 -5.69 5.91
CA ARG A 46 -12.11 -5.35 4.48
C ARG A 46 -10.93 -6.00 3.71
N CYS A 47 -10.26 -7.03 4.22
CA CYS A 47 -9.47 -7.94 3.43
C CYS A 47 -10.37 -8.80 2.52
N LYS A 48 -10.37 -8.52 1.21
CA LYS A 48 -10.98 -9.41 0.20
C LYS A 48 -9.97 -10.39 -0.41
N CYS A 49 -8.68 -10.11 -0.26
CA CYS A 49 -7.61 -10.90 -0.86
C CYS A 49 -7.11 -12.07 0.01
N GLY A 50 -7.50 -12.12 1.29
CA GLY A 50 -7.07 -13.14 2.26
C GLY A 50 -5.72 -12.90 2.95
N ASN A 51 -4.89 -11.96 2.48
CA ASN A 51 -3.49 -11.81 2.93
C ASN A 51 -3.20 -10.52 3.72
N CYS A 52 -4.20 -9.68 4.01
CA CYS A 52 -4.00 -8.49 4.83
C CYS A 52 -3.89 -8.86 6.33
N SER A 53 -2.95 -8.25 7.05
CA SER A 53 -2.83 -8.33 8.50
C SER A 53 -2.73 -6.92 9.11
N ARG A 54 -3.31 -6.76 10.31
CA ARG A 54 -3.20 -5.54 11.12
C ARG A 54 -1.95 -5.51 12.00
N ASP A 55 -1.41 -6.68 12.35
CA ASP A 55 -0.37 -6.82 13.38
C ASP A 55 0.93 -6.11 13.04
N VAL A 56 1.17 -5.91 11.74
CA VAL A 56 2.39 -5.29 11.24
C VAL A 56 2.18 -3.84 10.80
N LEU A 57 0.96 -3.30 10.85
CA LEU A 57 0.63 -1.96 10.35
C LEU A 57 1.01 -0.89 11.38
N SER A 58 1.47 0.26 10.89
CA SER A 58 1.95 1.36 11.73
C SER A 58 0.92 2.47 11.88
N ASN A 59 0.03 2.65 10.90
CA ASN A 59 -1.00 3.69 10.95
C ASN A 59 -2.23 3.35 10.08
N PRO A 60 -3.33 4.09 10.21
CA PRO A 60 -4.59 3.82 9.50
C PRO A 60 -4.49 3.82 7.98
N ASN A 61 -3.59 4.59 7.38
CA ASN A 61 -3.45 4.68 5.93
C ASN A 61 -2.94 3.39 5.30
N GLU A 62 -2.42 2.45 6.11
CA GLU A 62 -1.95 1.15 5.67
C GLU A 62 -3.05 0.07 5.74
N CYS A 63 -4.25 0.40 6.22
CA CYS A 63 -5.40 -0.51 6.37
C CYS A 63 -6.22 -0.70 5.07
N LEU A 64 -5.55 -0.68 3.91
CA LEU A 64 -6.17 -0.84 2.60
C LEU A 64 -5.94 -2.25 2.06
N CYS A 65 -6.99 -2.91 1.56
CA CYS A 65 -6.83 -4.16 0.82
C CYS A 65 -6.42 -3.88 -0.62
N CYS A 66 -5.59 -4.73 -1.24
CA CYS A 66 -5.22 -4.57 -2.64
C CYS A 66 -6.43 -4.60 -3.59
N CYS A 67 -7.51 -5.28 -3.21
CA CYS A 67 -8.77 -5.28 -3.97
C CYS A 67 -9.57 -3.97 -3.86
N GLU A 68 -9.17 -3.02 -3.00
CA GLU A 68 -9.72 -1.66 -2.96
C GLU A 68 -8.90 -0.69 -3.84
N ILE A 69 -7.84 -1.18 -4.46
CA ILE A 69 -6.91 -0.38 -5.27
C ILE A 69 -7.02 -0.88 -6.72
N ASP A 70 -7.59 -0.05 -7.59
CA ASP A 70 -7.86 -0.43 -8.99
C ASP A 70 -6.58 -0.82 -9.73
N GLU A 71 -5.47 -0.12 -9.49
CA GLU A 71 -4.19 -0.40 -10.14
C GLU A 71 -3.60 -1.75 -9.72
N CYS A 72 -3.86 -2.21 -8.48
CA CYS A 72 -3.49 -3.57 -8.08
C CYS A 72 -4.30 -4.61 -8.87
N GLY A 73 -5.60 -4.36 -9.08
CA GLY A 73 -6.44 -5.21 -9.92
C GLY A 73 -5.96 -5.25 -11.37
N GLN A 74 -5.63 -4.09 -11.96
CA GLN A 74 -5.11 -3.97 -13.31
C GLN A 74 -3.75 -4.67 -13.49
N ALA A 75 -2.86 -4.54 -12.51
CA ALA A 75 -1.55 -5.20 -12.54
C ALA A 75 -1.69 -6.73 -12.64
N LEU A 76 -2.65 -7.32 -11.92
CA LEU A 76 -2.88 -8.77 -11.89
C LEU A 76 -3.42 -9.34 -13.20
N VAL A 77 -4.07 -8.53 -14.04
CA VAL A 77 -4.69 -8.96 -15.30
C VAL A 77 -3.95 -8.44 -16.54
N SER A 78 -2.73 -7.93 -16.36
CA SER A 78 -1.91 -7.47 -17.50
C SER A 78 -1.55 -8.64 -18.42
N GLU A 79 -1.39 -8.37 -19.71
CA GLU A 79 -1.04 -9.40 -20.72
C GLU A 79 0.23 -10.17 -20.33
N GLN A 80 1.25 -9.46 -19.82
CA GLN A 80 2.50 -10.06 -19.37
C GLN A 80 2.26 -11.06 -18.22
N VAL A 81 1.42 -10.69 -17.24
CA VAL A 81 1.09 -11.58 -16.13
C VAL A 81 0.30 -12.79 -16.61
N LEU A 82 -0.73 -12.59 -17.44
CA LEU A 82 -1.54 -13.70 -17.97
C LEU A 82 -0.71 -14.67 -18.81
N ASN A 83 0.33 -14.19 -19.50
CA ASN A 83 1.28 -15.05 -20.22
C ASN A 83 2.15 -15.89 -19.27
N ASP A 84 2.54 -15.34 -18.12
CA ASP A 84 3.37 -16.02 -17.13
C ASP A 84 2.59 -17.05 -16.28
N VAL A 85 1.35 -16.72 -15.89
CA VAL A 85 0.53 -17.58 -15.01
C VAL A 85 -0.52 -18.42 -15.73
N GLY A 86 -0.77 -18.13 -17.02
CA GLY A 86 -1.82 -18.75 -17.83
C GLY A 86 -3.11 -17.94 -17.86
N GLN A 87 -3.81 -17.96 -19.00
CA GLN A 87 -5.01 -17.14 -19.24
C GLN A 87 -6.19 -17.46 -18.31
N ASP A 88 -6.26 -18.69 -17.80
CA ASP A 88 -7.31 -19.15 -16.89
C ASP A 88 -6.98 -18.92 -15.40
N ALA A 89 -5.80 -18.36 -15.10
CA ALA A 89 -5.38 -18.13 -13.72
C ALA A 89 -6.16 -16.97 -13.09
N CYS A 90 -6.67 -17.20 -11.88
CA CYS A 90 -7.37 -16.18 -11.09
C CYS A 90 -6.54 -15.82 -9.87
N LEU A 91 -5.72 -14.77 -10.01
CA LEU A 91 -4.94 -14.21 -8.90
C LEU A 91 -5.86 -13.36 -8.02
N LYS A 92 -5.91 -13.65 -6.72
CA LYS A 92 -6.79 -12.99 -5.74
C LYS A 92 -6.09 -11.87 -4.98
N CYS A 93 -4.76 -11.91 -4.91
CA CYS A 93 -3.97 -10.95 -4.16
C CYS A 93 -2.81 -10.41 -4.97
N ILE A 94 -2.46 -9.13 -4.78
CA ILE A 94 -1.29 -8.52 -5.44
C ILE A 94 0.03 -9.22 -5.06
N THR A 95 0.08 -9.89 -3.91
CA THR A 95 1.26 -10.67 -3.50
C THR A 95 1.43 -11.96 -4.31
N GLU A 96 0.41 -12.38 -5.07
CA GLU A 96 0.46 -13.52 -6.00
C GLU A 96 0.90 -13.10 -7.40
N HIS A 97 1.05 -11.80 -7.66
CA HIS A 97 1.60 -11.30 -8.91
C HIS A 97 2.98 -11.92 -9.15
N PRO A 98 3.27 -12.48 -10.34
CA PRO A 98 4.52 -13.22 -10.59
C PRO A 98 5.77 -12.34 -10.40
N GLY A 99 5.65 -11.03 -10.65
CA GLY A 99 6.69 -10.05 -10.37
C GLY A 99 6.86 -9.66 -8.89
N PHE A 100 5.93 -9.97 -7.99
CA PHE A 100 5.96 -9.46 -6.61
C PHE A 100 7.19 -9.94 -5.84
N ASP A 101 7.47 -11.24 -5.84
CA ASP A 101 8.65 -11.81 -5.17
C ASP A 101 9.98 -11.26 -5.75
N PRO A 102 10.26 -11.39 -7.07
CA PRO A 102 11.53 -10.94 -7.62
C PRO A 102 11.76 -9.42 -7.55
N VAL A 103 10.69 -8.63 -7.53
CA VAL A 103 10.78 -7.16 -7.50
C VAL A 103 10.76 -6.60 -6.08
N CYS A 104 9.96 -7.18 -5.18
CA CYS A 104 9.71 -6.59 -3.85
C CYS A 104 10.40 -7.34 -2.71
N LEU A 105 10.72 -8.63 -2.86
CA LEU A 105 11.22 -9.47 -1.75
C LEU A 105 12.66 -9.96 -1.97
N GLN A 106 13.13 -10.06 -3.21
CA GLN A 106 14.47 -10.56 -3.50
C GLN A 106 15.57 -9.52 -3.19
N LYS A 107 16.39 -9.81 -2.19
CA LYS A 107 17.47 -8.94 -1.67
C LYS A 107 18.37 -8.35 -2.77
N TRP A 108 18.84 -9.18 -3.70
CA TRP A 108 19.80 -8.73 -4.72
C TRP A 108 19.14 -7.85 -5.78
N SER A 109 17.90 -8.18 -6.17
CA SER A 109 17.09 -7.32 -7.05
C SER A 109 16.89 -5.94 -6.44
N LEU A 110 16.55 -5.88 -5.15
CA LEU A 110 16.36 -4.62 -4.43
C LEU A 110 17.65 -3.81 -4.33
N ARG A 111 18.79 -4.45 -4.04
CA ARG A 111 20.11 -3.79 -4.04
C ARG A 111 20.44 -3.17 -5.39
N MET A 112 20.17 -3.89 -6.49
CA MET A 112 20.36 -3.36 -7.84
C MET A 112 19.39 -2.22 -8.15
N ALA A 113 18.14 -2.30 -7.68
CA ALA A 113 17.15 -1.27 -7.89
C ALA A 113 17.41 0.02 -7.10
N ALA A 114 18.09 -0.08 -5.95
CA ALA A 114 18.31 1.04 -5.03
C ALA A 114 19.05 2.24 -5.67
N ASP A 115 19.91 2.01 -6.65
CA ASP A 115 20.66 3.09 -7.31
C ASP A 115 19.75 4.03 -8.15
N LYS A 116 18.55 3.55 -8.52
CA LYS A 116 17.53 4.35 -9.22
C LYS A 116 16.91 5.42 -8.30
N TYR A 117 17.18 5.32 -7.00
CA TYR A 117 16.40 5.94 -5.96
C TYR A 117 17.24 6.90 -5.11
N LYS A 118 16.70 8.09 -4.90
CA LYS A 118 17.30 9.12 -4.05
C LYS A 118 16.35 9.52 -2.95
N THR A 119 16.88 9.87 -1.79
CA THR A 119 16.10 10.48 -0.70
C THR A 119 15.64 11.89 -1.10
N LYS A 120 14.77 12.52 -0.31
CA LYS A 120 14.35 13.93 -0.53
C LYS A 120 15.55 14.89 -0.65
N ASN A 121 16.62 14.62 0.10
CA ASN A 121 17.86 15.41 0.07
C ASN A 121 18.83 14.99 -1.05
N LYS A 122 18.36 14.23 -2.05
CA LYS A 122 19.13 13.69 -3.17
C LYS A 122 20.30 12.77 -2.77
N ALA A 123 20.36 12.35 -1.51
CA ALA A 123 21.34 11.37 -1.03
C ALA A 123 20.95 9.96 -1.51
N ARG A 124 21.95 9.09 -1.65
CA ARG A 124 21.71 7.66 -1.89
C ARG A 124 21.16 7.02 -0.62
N TYR A 125 20.34 6.00 -0.77
CA TYR A 125 19.72 5.26 0.35
C TYR A 125 20.71 4.48 1.24
N HIS A 126 22.01 4.47 0.89
CA HIS A 126 23.05 3.68 1.55
C HIS A 126 23.41 4.12 3.00
N GLN A 127 22.53 4.88 3.66
CA GLN A 127 22.67 5.47 5.00
C GLN A 127 21.44 5.20 5.89
N MET A 128 20.77 4.05 5.73
CA MET A 128 19.74 3.63 6.70
C MET A 128 20.36 2.80 7.83
N ASP A 129 19.75 2.85 9.01
CA ASP A 129 20.30 2.28 10.26
C ASP A 129 20.47 0.75 10.23
N SER A 130 19.79 0.04 9.32
CA SER A 130 19.95 -1.40 9.10
C SER A 130 19.73 -1.82 7.63
N GLU A 131 20.28 -2.98 7.25
CA GLU A 131 20.06 -3.59 5.93
C GLU A 131 18.57 -3.86 5.68
N ASP A 132 17.83 -4.34 6.69
CA ASP A 132 16.40 -4.62 6.55
C ASP A 132 15.59 -3.33 6.36
N SER A 133 15.93 -2.26 7.07
CA SER A 133 15.28 -0.94 6.90
C SER A 133 15.55 -0.36 5.51
N PHE A 134 16.79 -0.52 5.03
CA PHE A 134 17.18 -0.19 3.66
C PHE A 134 16.37 -0.97 2.62
N LEU A 135 16.37 -2.30 2.70
CA LEU A 135 15.69 -3.17 1.73
C LEU A 135 14.18 -2.93 1.76
N ARG A 136 13.57 -2.86 2.95
CA ARG A 136 12.15 -2.53 3.15
C ARG A 136 11.76 -1.22 2.47
N SER A 137 12.58 -0.18 2.61
CA SER A 137 12.34 1.11 1.97
C SER A 137 12.42 1.05 0.44
N VAL A 138 13.34 0.24 -0.10
CA VAL A 138 13.43 0.02 -1.55
C VAL A 138 12.25 -0.82 -2.04
N SER A 139 11.86 -1.86 -1.30
CA SER A 139 10.71 -2.73 -1.61
C SER A 139 9.43 -1.94 -1.74
N TYR A 140 9.17 -0.99 -0.83
CA TYR A 140 7.98 -0.15 -0.91
C TYR A 140 7.93 0.64 -2.23
N ARG A 141 9.07 1.14 -2.69
CA ARG A 141 9.16 1.91 -3.92
C ARG A 141 9.11 1.06 -5.17
N GLU A 142 9.75 -0.10 -5.16
CA GLU A 142 9.68 -1.04 -6.28
C GLU A 142 8.25 -1.60 -6.42
N PHE A 143 7.53 -1.86 -5.32
CA PHE A 143 6.10 -2.18 -5.37
C PHE A 143 5.29 -1.08 -6.05
N THR A 144 5.46 0.17 -5.58
CA THR A 144 4.76 1.31 -6.18
C THR A 144 5.06 1.42 -7.68
N ARG A 145 6.30 1.16 -8.08
CA ARG A 145 6.69 1.18 -9.49
C ARG A 145 6.09 0.03 -10.28
N MET A 146 5.99 -1.17 -9.69
CA MET A 146 5.39 -2.34 -10.31
C MET A 146 3.91 -2.12 -10.59
N VAL A 147 3.19 -1.50 -9.66
CA VAL A 147 1.73 -1.30 -9.76
C VAL A 147 1.37 -0.05 -10.55
N TYR A 148 2.06 1.07 -10.31
CA TYR A 148 1.67 2.39 -10.86
C TYR A 148 2.63 2.94 -11.92
N GLY A 149 3.76 2.30 -12.14
CA GLY A 149 4.84 2.87 -12.97
C GLY A 149 5.49 4.09 -12.31
N LEU A 150 5.69 5.17 -13.07
CA LEU A 150 6.35 6.39 -12.59
C LEU A 150 5.34 7.38 -11.99
N LEU A 151 5.27 7.46 -10.66
CA LEU A 151 4.36 8.36 -9.93
C LEU A 151 4.88 9.80 -9.72
N GLY A 152 6.11 10.10 -10.11
CA GLY A 152 6.74 11.39 -9.83
C GLY A 152 6.81 11.67 -8.33
N ASN A 153 6.18 12.77 -7.89
CA ASN A 153 6.16 13.18 -6.48
C ASN A 153 4.96 12.61 -5.69
N ARG A 154 4.01 11.95 -6.35
CA ARG A 154 2.83 11.39 -5.69
C ARG A 154 3.23 10.21 -4.81
N ARG A 155 2.61 10.12 -3.64
CA ARG A 155 2.79 9.03 -2.69
C ARG A 155 1.45 8.34 -2.52
N ILE A 156 1.44 7.03 -2.71
CA ILE A 156 0.24 6.21 -2.55
C ILE A 156 0.58 5.13 -1.52
N PRO A 157 -0.25 4.92 -0.49
CA PRO A 157 -0.01 3.87 0.48
C PRO A 157 -0.06 2.50 -0.20
N LEU A 158 0.83 1.59 0.23
CA LEU A 158 0.74 0.20 -0.19
C LEU A 158 -0.48 -0.47 0.47
N PRO A 159 -1.03 -1.53 -0.14
CA PRO A 159 -2.03 -2.34 0.53
C PRO A 159 -1.42 -3.12 1.70
N SER A 160 -2.23 -3.40 2.71
CA SER A 160 -1.89 -4.15 3.93
C SER A 160 -1.24 -5.50 3.63
N CYS A 161 -1.70 -6.23 2.62
CA CYS A 161 -1.09 -7.50 2.22
C CYS A 161 0.36 -7.34 1.74
N ALA A 162 0.67 -6.28 1.01
CA ALA A 162 2.04 -5.98 0.58
C ALA A 162 2.92 -5.57 1.77
N TYR A 163 2.41 -4.72 2.68
CA TYR A 163 3.12 -4.40 3.92
C TYR A 163 3.40 -5.64 4.75
N THR A 164 2.40 -6.52 4.90
CA THR A 164 2.50 -7.77 5.65
C THR A 164 3.63 -8.64 5.10
N MET A 165 3.65 -8.87 3.79
CA MET A 165 4.68 -9.70 3.17
C MET A 165 6.06 -9.05 3.28
N ILE A 166 6.19 -7.77 2.90
CA ILE A 166 7.49 -7.07 2.91
C ILE A 166 8.06 -6.97 4.34
N ARG A 167 7.24 -6.65 5.34
CA ARG A 167 7.68 -6.55 6.75
C ARG A 167 7.96 -7.92 7.37
N SER A 168 7.40 -9.00 6.84
CA SER A 168 7.77 -10.36 7.26
C SER A 168 9.16 -10.77 6.76
N ILE A 169 9.53 -10.34 5.54
CA ILE A 169 10.84 -10.63 4.94
C ILE A 169 11.92 -9.68 5.47
N PHE A 170 11.59 -8.40 5.65
CA PHE A 170 12.50 -7.36 6.15
C PHE A 170 11.94 -6.75 7.45
N PRO A 171 12.13 -7.44 8.59
CA PRO A 171 11.50 -7.07 9.85
C PRO A 171 11.94 -5.70 10.36
N VAL A 172 11.09 -5.11 11.21
CA VAL A 172 11.40 -3.91 11.97
C VAL A 172 12.23 -4.31 13.18
N ALA A 173 13.40 -3.71 13.36
CA ALA A 173 14.22 -3.99 14.53
C ALA A 173 13.54 -3.43 15.80
N LYS A 174 13.73 -4.07 16.96
CA LYS A 174 13.12 -3.64 18.24
C LYS A 174 13.41 -2.19 18.67
N LYS A 175 14.43 -1.56 18.07
CA LYS A 175 14.84 -0.17 18.36
C LYS A 175 14.42 0.82 17.27
N GLU A 176 13.77 0.33 16.21
CA GLU A 176 13.35 1.14 15.06
C GLU A 176 11.88 1.51 15.24
N ASP A 177 11.60 2.81 15.33
CA ASP A 177 10.23 3.31 15.29
C ASP A 177 9.77 3.42 13.83
N LEU A 178 8.83 2.57 13.45
CA LEU A 178 8.23 2.62 12.12
C LEU A 178 7.06 3.61 12.10
N THR A 179 7.26 4.76 11.47
CA THR A 179 6.22 5.80 11.34
C THR A 179 5.08 5.43 10.38
N GLY A 180 5.34 4.50 9.46
CA GLY A 180 4.40 4.07 8.43
C GLY A 180 4.23 5.07 7.28
N PHE A 181 3.16 4.92 6.50
CA PHE A 181 2.82 5.86 5.43
C PHE A 181 2.47 7.25 5.99
N ILE A 182 3.21 8.27 5.56
CA ILE A 182 2.93 9.67 5.86
C ILE A 182 2.57 10.35 4.54
N ASP A 183 1.34 10.85 4.48
CA ASP A 183 0.94 11.73 3.40
C ASP A 183 1.68 13.05 3.56
N THR A 184 2.39 13.46 2.52
CA THR A 184 3.07 14.76 2.52
C THR A 184 2.50 15.52 1.35
N ASP A 185 1.42 16.26 1.62
CA ASP A 185 0.86 17.27 0.72
C ASP A 185 1.95 18.19 0.17
#